data_AF-A0A1H3ZAG1-F1
#
_entry.id   AF-A0A1H3ZAG1-F1
#
_cell.length_a   1.000
_cell.length_b   1.000
_cell.length_c   1.000
_cell.angle_alpha   90.00
_cell.angle_beta   90.00
_cell.angle_gamma   90.00
#
_symmetry.space_group_name_H-M   'P 1'
#
loop_
_entity.id
_entity.type
_entity.pdbx_description
1 polymer ?
#
loop_
_entity_poly.entity_id
_entity_poly.type
_entity_poly.pdbx_seq_one_letter_code
_entity_poly.pdbx_strand_id
1 'polypeptide(L)' 'MKLYYDKRIKDPTYYVQQGFRNTNGVATTRNVKKIGKHSELLKITDDPITYCREIVQQMNEDYESGKAS' A
#
# COMPACT_ATOMS: atom_id res chain seq x y z
N MET A 1 2.42 6.23 4.31
CA MET A 1 1.75 4.98 3.88
C MET A 1 2.77 3.87 3.80
N LYS A 2 2.34 2.61 4.00
CA LYS A 2 3.20 1.42 3.99
C LYS A 2 2.61 0.30 3.14
N LEU A 3 3.46 -0.53 2.56
CA LEU A 3 3.04 -1.77 1.92
C LEU A 3 2.65 -2.80 2.99
N TYR A 4 1.46 -3.38 2.86
CA TYR A 4 0.95 -4.46 3.70
C TYR A 4 0.57 -5.67 2.85
N TYR A 5 0.97 -6.86 3.30
CA TYR A 5 0.61 -8.13 2.69
C TYR A 5 0.81 -9.26 3.71
N ASP A 6 0.02 -10.33 3.58
CA ASP A 6 0.12 -11.47 4.48
C ASP A 6 1.20 -12.45 4.00
N LYS A 7 2.32 -12.51 4.71
CA LYS A 7 3.46 -13.38 4.35
C LYS A 7 3.19 -14.88 4.56
N ARG A 8 2.09 -15.26 5.23
CA ARG A 8 1.75 -16.66 5.51
C ARG A 8 1.03 -17.33 4.34
N ILE A 9 0.48 -16.54 3.43
CA ILE A 9 -0.30 -17.01 2.29
C ILE A 9 0.63 -17.14 1.07
N LYS A 10 0.50 -18.24 0.31
CA LYS A 10 1.29 -18.48 -0.91
C LYS A 10 1.08 -17.40 -1.98
N ASP A 11 -0.15 -16.90 -2.08
CA ASP A 11 -0.52 -15.86 -3.04
C ASP A 11 -1.06 -14.62 -2.32
N PRO A 12 -0.17 -13.83 -1.71
CA PRO A 12 -0.59 -12.70 -0.90
C PRO A 12 -1.13 -11.57 -1.78
N THR A 13 -2.15 -10.88 -1.27
CA THR A 13 -2.61 -9.64 -1.87
C THR A 13 -1.87 -8.47 -1.25
N TYR A 14 -1.34 -7.60 -2.09
CA TYR A 14 -0.66 -6.38 -1.68
C TYR A 14 -1.64 -5.23 -1.51
N TYR A 15 -1.51 -4.54 -0.38
CA TYR A 15 -2.32 -3.39 0.00
C TYR A 15 -1.43 -2.22 0.37
N VAL A 16 -1.86 -1.02 0.03
CA VAL A 16 -1.31 0.21 0.60
C VAL A 16 -2.10 0.55 1.84
N GLN A 17 -1.42 0.64 2.97
CA GLN A 17 -2.02 0.93 4.27
C GLN A 17 -1.59 2.32 4.73
N GLN A 18 -2.56 3.12 5.19
CA GLN A 18 -2.33 4.46 5.71
C GLN A 18 -2.77 4.52 7.17
N GLY A 19 -1.87 4.98 8.04
CA GLY A 19 -2.22 5.37 9.40
C GLY A 19 -2.86 6.76 9.40
N PHE A 20 -3.97 6.91 10.10
CA PHE A 20 -4.64 8.18 10.33
C PHE A 20 -5.18 8.21 11.76
N ARG A 21 -5.35 9.41 12.32
CA ARG A 21 -6.04 9.56 13.60
C ARG A 21 -7.53 9.68 13.32
N ASN A 22 -8.34 8.91 14.02
CA ASN A 22 -9.78 9.09 13.99
C ASN A 22 -10.18 10.33 14.82
N THR A 23 -11.47 10.69 14.79
CA THR A 23 -12.03 11.81 15.55
C THR A 23 -11.82 11.69 17.06
N ASN A 24 -11.61 10.48 17.58
CA ASN A 24 -11.33 10.21 19.00
C ASN A 24 -9.83 10.27 19.35
N GLY A 25 -8.96 10.67 18.41
CA GLY A 25 -7.51 10.74 18.62
C GLY A 25 -6.79 9.39 18.63
N VAL A 26 -7.49 8.29 18.33
CA VAL A 26 -6.89 6.94 18.28
C VAL A 26 -6.24 6.72 16.92
N ALA A 27 -4.96 6.32 16.95
CA ALA A 27 -4.22 5.94 15.76
C ALA A 27 -4.84 4.67 15.15
N THR A 28 -5.45 4.82 13.99
CA THR A 28 -6.10 3.74 13.25
C THR A 28 -5.40 3.58 11.90
N THR A 29 -5.42 2.39 11.35
CA THR A 29 -4.90 2.11 10.01
C THR A 29 -6.04 1.72 9.08
N ARG A 30 -6.10 2.31 7.89
CA ARG A 30 -7.01 1.90 6.81
C ARG A 30 -6.24 1.44 5.59
N ASN A 31 -6.86 0.57 4.81
CA ASN A 31 -6.38 0.19 3.49
C ASN A 31 -6.85 1.27 2.51
N VAL A 32 -5.91 2.00 1.92
CA VAL A 32 -6.23 3.08 0.97
C VAL A 32 -6.26 2.60 -0.47
N LYS A 33 -5.51 1.54 -0.79
CA LYS A 33 -5.49 0.96 -2.14
C LYS A 33 -5.19 -0.53 -2.09
N LYS A 34 -5.87 -1.29 -2.95
CA LYS A 34 -5.54 -2.70 -3.25
C LYS A 34 -4.71 -2.71 -4.53
N ILE A 35 -3.49 -3.24 -4.47
CA ILE A 35 -2.59 -3.28 -5.63
C ILE A 35 -2.92 -4.50 -6.50
N GLY A 36 -3.01 -5.68 -5.89
CA GLY A 36 -3.26 -6.93 -6.60
C GLY A 36 -2.65 -8.12 -5.88
N LYS A 37 -2.92 -9.33 -6.37
CA LYS A 37 -2.26 -10.55 -5.86
C LYS A 37 -0.85 -10.70 -6.43
N HIS A 38 0.00 -11.38 -5.69
CA HIS A 38 1.35 -11.68 -6.12
C HIS A 38 1.39 -12.37 -7.50
N SER A 39 0.60 -13.43 -7.71
CA SER A 39 0.54 -14.14 -9.00
C SER A 39 -0.03 -13.31 -10.14
N GLU A 40 -0.83 -12.28 -9.87
CA GLU A 40 -1.34 -11.38 -10.91
C GLU A 40 -0.29 -10.36 -11.31
N LEU A 41 0.41 -9.78 -10.33
CA LEU A 41 1.47 -8.82 -10.58
C LEU A 41 2.67 -9.48 -11.27
N LEU A 42 3.00 -10.73 -10.93
CA LEU A 42 4.09 -11.47 -11.56
C LEU A 42 3.88 -11.71 -13.07
N LYS A 43 2.64 -11.64 -13.56
CA LYS A 43 2.32 -11.77 -14.99
C LYS A 43 2.56 -10.49 -15.78
N ILE A 44 2.61 -9.35 -15.09
CA ILE A 44 2.69 -8.01 -15.68
C ILE A 44 4.08 -7.42 -15.42
N THR A 45 4.74 -7.83 -14.34
CA THR A 45 6.02 -7.31 -13.88
C THR A 45 6.83 -8.41 -13.21
N ASP A 46 8.11 -8.54 -13.57
CA ASP A 46 9.05 -9.51 -12.99
C ASP A 46 9.22 -9.35 -11.46
N ASP A 47 9.21 -8.10 -10.96
CA ASP A 47 9.40 -7.78 -9.55
C ASP A 47 8.15 -7.11 -8.93
N PRO A 48 7.14 -7.90 -8.52
CA PRO A 48 5.90 -7.37 -7.97
C PRO A 48 6.10 -6.57 -6.68
N ILE A 49 7.14 -6.88 -5.90
CA ILE A 49 7.47 -6.17 -4.65
C ILE A 49 7.97 -4.76 -4.95
N THR A 50 8.86 -4.62 -5.93
CA THR A 50 9.42 -3.32 -6.34
C THR A 50 8.33 -2.42 -6.88
N TYR A 51 7.49 -2.94 -7.77
CA TYR A 51 6.32 -2.24 -8.29
C TYR A 51 5.40 -1.73 -7.17
N CYS A 52 5.11 -2.59 -6.18
CA CYS A 52 4.30 -2.19 -5.02
C CYS A 52 4.97 -1.09 -4.18
N ARG A 53 6.30 -1.13 -4.02
CA ARG A 53 7.06 -0.13 -3.28
C ARG A 53 7.03 1.22 -3.97
N GLU A 54 7.19 1.26 -5.29
CA GLU A 54 7.11 2.49 -6.07
C GLU A 54 5.74 3.14 -5.94
N ILE A 55 4.66 2.36 -6.00
CA ILE A 55 3.30 2.87 -5.77
C ILE A 55 3.19 3.49 -4.38
N VAL A 56 3.68 2.82 -3.34
CA VAL A 56 3.64 3.33 -1.96
C VAL A 56 4.47 4.60 -1.82
N GLN A 57 5.63 4.66 -2.46
CA GLN A 57 6.52 5.81 -2.44
C GLN A 57 5.88 7.00 -3.15
N GLN A 58 5.35 6.81 -4.36
CA GLN A 58 4.63 7.84 -5.11
C GLN A 58 3.43 8.38 -4.33
N MET A 59 2.69 7.50 -3.65
CA MET A 59 1.57 7.90 -2.80
C MET A 59 2.04 8.67 -1.56
N ASN A 60 3.18 8.32 -0.97
CA ASN A 60 3.77 9.08 0.13
C ASN A 60 4.21 10.46 -0.32
N GLU A 61 4.90 10.55 -1.46
CA GLU A 61 5.32 11.82 -2.04
C GLU A 61 4.12 12.72 -2.33
N ASP A 62 3.03 12.19 -2.91
CA ASP A 62 1.81 12.97 -3.17
C ASP A 62 1.15 13.47 -1.87
N TYR A 63 1.20 12.65 -0.82
CA TYR A 63 0.66 12.98 0.50
C TYR A 63 1.54 14.00 1.26
N GLU A 64 2.87 13.88 1.17
CA GLU A 64 3.83 14.81 1.78
C GLU A 64 3.92 16.13 1.01
N SER A 65 3.76 16.09 -0.32
CA SER A 65 3.74 17.25 -1.22
C SER A 65 2.56 18.20 -0.97
N GLY A 66 1.62 17.89 -0.07
CA GLY A 66 0.56 18.82 0.29
C GLY A 66 -0.47 19.08 -0.82
N LYS A 67 -0.65 18.16 -1.78
CA LYS A 67 -1.90 18.11 -2.58
C LYS A 67 -3.10 17.57 -1.80
N ALA A 68 -2.93 17.35 -0.50
CA ALA A 68 -4.01 17.35 0.47
C ALA A 68 -4.33 18.81 0.83
N SER A 69 -5.07 19.48 -0.06
CA SER A 69 -5.69 20.78 0.25
C SER A 69 -6.88 20.61 1.19
#